data_AF-A0A6S6XR34-F1
#
_entry.id   AF-A0A6S6XR34-F1
#
_cell.length_a   1.000
_cell.length_b   1.000
_cell.length_c   1.000
_cell.angle_alpha   90.00
_cell.angle_beta   90.00
_cell.angle_gamma   90.00
#
_symmetry.space_group_name_H-M   'P 1'
#
loop_
_entity.id
_entity.type
_entity.pdbx_description
1 polymer ?
#
loop_
_entity_poly.entity_id
_entity_poly.type
_entity_poly.pdbx_seq_one_letter_code
_entity_poly.pdbx_strand_id
1 'polypeptide(L)'
;MIVRQLNPRQFEDFHKALMEKAHAEPLNASYTVDMNINGIEYEIKVQPESHCKMAVLQALRIGRGRGGPDFELITGGSLLSSFLEILIYQDGIKS
;
A
#
# COMPACT_ATOMS: atom_id res chain seq x y z
N MET A 1 -8.68 -5.18 -6.24
CA MET A 1 -8.73 -5.14 -4.76
C MET A 1 -8.46 -6.53 -4.19
N ILE A 2 -7.63 -6.60 -3.15
CA ILE A 2 -7.46 -7.80 -2.29
C ILE A 2 -7.73 -7.41 -0.85
N VAL A 3 -8.19 -8.36 -0.03
CA VAL A 3 -8.37 -8.18 1.41
C VAL A 3 -7.65 -9.31 2.12
N ARG A 4 -6.78 -8.97 3.07
CA ARG A 4 -5.98 -9.93 3.81
C ARG A 4 -6.25 -9.81 5.30
N GLN A 5 -6.42 -10.96 5.96
CA GLN A 5 -6.41 -11.06 7.41
C GLN A 5 -4.98 -10.97 7.90
N LEU A 6 -4.70 -9.99 8.77
CA LEU A 6 -3.44 -9.91 9.50
C LEU A 6 -3.65 -10.42 10.92
N ASN A 7 -2.56 -10.85 11.57
CA ASN A 7 -2.62 -11.07 13.02
C ASN A 7 -2.74 -9.71 13.74
N PRO A 8 -3.32 -9.65 14.96
CA PRO A 8 -3.61 -8.38 15.61
C PRO A 8 -2.40 -7.47 15.80
N ARG A 9 -1.24 -8.03 16.19
CA ARG A 9 -0.03 -7.24 16.41
C ARG A 9 0.48 -6.61 15.11
N GLN A 10 0.59 -7.42 14.05
CA GLN A 10 1.01 -6.95 12.74
C GLN A 10 0.05 -5.91 12.17
N PHE A 11 -1.26 -6.08 12.41
CA PHE A 11 -2.27 -5.10 12.02
C PHE A 11 -2.04 -3.75 12.72
N GLU A 12 -1.92 -3.75 14.05
CA GLU A 12 -1.71 -2.53 14.82
C GLU A 12 -0.40 -1.82 14.45
N ASP A 13 0.70 -2.58 14.34
CA ASP A 13 2.00 -2.04 13.98
C ASP A 13 1.97 -1.40 12.58
N PHE A 14 1.38 -2.10 11.60
CA PHE A 14 1.27 -1.59 10.23
C PHE A 14 0.29 -0.40 10.14
N HIS A 15 -0.86 -0.48 10.80
CA HIS A 15 -1.85 0.60 10.81
C HIS A 15 -1.29 1.88 11.43
N LYS A 16 -0.54 1.76 12.53
CA LYS A 16 0.18 2.89 13.13
C LYS A 16 1.19 3.50 12.15
N ALA A 17 1.98 2.67 11.46
CA ALA A 17 2.93 3.15 10.46
C ALA A 17 2.23 3.90 9.30
N LEU A 18 1.06 3.42 8.86
CA LEU A 18 0.26 4.11 7.85
C LEU A 18 -0.19 5.50 8.32
N MET A 19 -0.66 5.62 9.56
CA MET A 19 -1.06 6.93 10.11
C MET A 19 0.10 7.93 10.20
N GLU A 20 1.33 7.47 10.37
CA GLU A 20 2.51 8.34 10.51
C GLU A 20 3.11 8.75 9.15
N LYS A 21 3.07 7.86 8.15
CA LYS A 21 3.86 8.02 6.92
C LYS A 21 3.04 8.22 5.66
N ALA A 22 1.78 7.77 5.65
CA ALA A 22 0.97 7.76 4.44
C ALA A 22 0.17 9.05 4.28
N HIS A 23 -0.19 9.34 3.03
CA HIS A 23 -1.07 10.46 2.73
C HIS A 23 -2.51 10.03 3.00
N ALA A 24 -3.15 10.67 3.99
CA ALA A 24 -4.58 10.57 4.21
C ALA A 24 -5.28 11.72 3.47
N GLU A 25 -6.20 11.39 2.56
CA GLU A 25 -7.06 12.39 1.94
C GLU A 25 -8.20 12.74 2.90
N PRO A 26 -8.61 14.02 3.03
CA PRO A 26 -9.77 14.39 3.83
C PRO A 26 -11.01 13.57 3.44
N LEU A 27 -11.72 13.05 4.44
CA LEU A 27 -12.94 12.24 4.27
C LEU A 27 -12.73 10.90 3.55
N ASN A 28 -11.49 10.43 3.41
CA ASN A 28 -11.18 9.12 2.85
C ASN A 28 -10.66 8.18 3.95
N ALA A 29 -11.22 6.97 4.02
CA ALA A 29 -10.81 5.94 4.98
C ALA A 29 -9.54 5.18 4.55
N SER A 30 -9.11 5.39 3.30
CA SER A 30 -7.88 4.79 2.77
C SER A 30 -6.69 5.73 2.90
N TYR A 31 -5.51 5.13 2.98
CA TYR A 31 -4.22 5.80 2.92
C TYR A 31 -3.59 5.56 1.55
N THR A 32 -2.87 6.56 1.03
CA THR A 32 -1.97 6.40 -0.12
C THR A 32 -0.54 6.30 0.39
N VAL A 33 0.13 5.20 0.05
CA VAL A 33 1.52 4.92 0.44
C VAL A 33 2.42 4.95 -0.78
N ASP A 34 3.47 5.75 -0.71
CA ASP A 34 4.48 5.79 -1.75
C ASP A 34 5.48 4.64 -1.56
N MET A 35 5.77 3.92 -2.63
CA MET A 35 6.72 2.82 -2.65
C MET A 35 7.65 2.95 -3.85
N ASN A 36 8.94 2.70 -3.63
CA ASN A 36 9.90 2.55 -4.71
C ASN A 36 10.45 1.12 -4.74
N ILE A 37 10.27 0.42 -5.87
CA ILE A 37 10.85 -0.90 -6.10
C ILE A 37 11.73 -0.82 -7.35
N ASN A 38 13.03 -1.08 -7.19
CA ASN A 38 14.01 -1.09 -8.28
C ASN A 38 13.99 0.20 -9.13
N GLY A 39 13.82 1.37 -8.50
CA GLY A 39 13.77 2.66 -9.18
C GLY A 39 12.43 2.98 -9.86
N ILE A 40 11.44 2.10 -9.74
CA ILE A 40 10.07 2.34 -10.20
C ILE A 40 9.21 2.80 -9.01
N GLU A 41 8.52 3.92 -9.19
CA GLU A 41 7.62 4.50 -8.19
C GLU A 41 6.21 3.91 -8.31
N TYR A 42 5.60 3.72 -7.15
CA TYR A 42 4.22 3.27 -7.00
C TYR A 42 3.52 4.07 -5.91
N GLU A 43 2.26 4.43 -6.15
CA GLU A 43 1.33 4.89 -5.13
C GLU A 43 0.34 3.77 -4.84
N ILE A 44 0.27 3.29 -3.60
CA ILE A 44 -0.55 2.14 -3.22
C ILE A 44 -1.68 2.62 -2.30
N LYS A 45 -2.92 2.34 -2.69
CA LYS A 45 -4.10 2.70 -1.89
C LYS A 45 -4.49 1.55 -0.97
N VAL A 46 -4.30 1.74 0.33
CA VAL A 46 -4.56 0.74 1.38
C VAL A 46 -5.64 1.21 2.34
N GLN A 47 -6.43 0.30 2.88
CA GLN A 47 -7.52 0.62 3.80
C GLN A 47 -7.56 -0.39 4.95
N PRO A 48 -7.32 0.05 6.20
CA PRO A 48 -7.61 -0.74 7.38
C PRO A 48 -9.10 -1.05 7.45
N GLU A 49 -9.42 -2.30 7.74
CA GLU A 49 -10.79 -2.82 7.81
C GLU A 49 -11.05 -3.42 9.19
N SER A 50 -12.34 -3.62 9.49
CA SER A 50 -12.75 -4.31 10.72
C SER A 50 -12.09 -5.69 10.85
N HIS A 51 -11.91 -6.16 12.09
CA HIS A 51 -11.36 -7.48 12.41
C HIS A 51 -9.90 -7.69 11.96
N CYS A 52 -9.04 -6.67 12.06
CA CYS A 52 -7.62 -6.76 11.70
C CYS A 52 -7.38 -7.12 10.22
N LYS A 53 -8.28 -6.68 9.34
CA LYS A 53 -8.15 -6.90 7.89
C LYS A 53 -7.51 -5.68 7.25
N MET A 54 -6.72 -5.92 6.22
CA MET A 54 -6.14 -4.87 5.40
C MET A 54 -6.56 -5.07 3.95
N ALA A 55 -7.19 -4.06 3.36
CA ALA A 55 -7.52 -4.04 1.96
C ALA A 55 -6.45 -3.27 1.18
N VAL A 56 -6.04 -3.81 0.03
CA VAL A 56 -5.31 -3.04 -1.00
C VAL A 56 -6.25 -2.86 -2.17
N LEU A 57 -6.64 -1.61 -2.42
CA LEU A 57 -7.67 -1.26 -3.38
C LEU A 57 -7.10 -1.33 -4.81
N GLN A 58 -5.99 -0.62 -5.00
CA GLN A 58 -5.27 -0.46 -6.26
C GLN A 58 -3.84 0.06 -6.01
N ALA A 59 -3.00 -0.02 -7.03
CA ALA A 59 -1.72 0.67 -7.07
C ALA A 59 -1.59 1.44 -8.39
N LEU A 60 -0.91 2.58 -8.37
CA LEU A 60 -0.58 3.37 -9.54
C LEU A 60 0.93 3.30 -9.74
N ARG A 61 1.39 2.71 -10.83
CA ARG A 61 2.80 2.75 -11.21
C ARG A 61 3.08 4.07 -11.92
N ILE A 62 4.18 4.73 -11.54
CA ILE A 62 4.57 6.04 -12.05
C ILE A 62 5.91 5.91 -12.77
N GLY A 63 5.90 6.05 -14.09
CA GLY A 63 7.08 6.06 -14.94
C GLY A 63 7.53 7.48 -15.26
N ARG A 64 8.63 7.96 -14.67
CA ARG A 64 9.18 9.30 -14.94
C ARG A 64 10.20 9.25 -16.09
N GLY A 65 9.72 9.12 -17.32
CA GLY A 65 10.55 9.09 -18.53
C GLY A 65 10.78 10.46 -19.17
N ARG A 66 11.66 10.53 -20.18
CA ARG A 66 11.91 11.78 -20.95
C ARG A 66 10.68 12.30 -21.71
N GLY A 67 9.66 11.46 -21.92
CA GLY A 67 8.40 11.82 -22.59
C GLY A 67 7.32 12.38 -21.66
N GLY A 68 7.61 12.55 -20.38
CA GLY A 68 6.61 12.88 -19.35
C GLY A 68 6.28 11.68 -18.45
N PRO A 69 5.45 11.87 -17.42
CA PRO A 69 5.04 10.79 -16.55
C PRO A 69 4.07 9.85 -17.27
N ASP A 70 4.37 8.56 -17.26
CA ASP A 70 3.47 7.48 -17.65
C ASP A 70 2.84 6.86 -16.41
N PHE A 71 1.58 6.46 -16.51
CA PHE A 71 0.78 5.97 -15.40
C PHE A 71 0.08 4.67 -15.75
N GLU A 72 0.31 3.63 -14.95
CA GLU A 72 -0.35 2.34 -15.11
C GLU A 72 -1.13 2.00 -13.84
N LEU A 73 -2.46 1.87 -13.96
CA LEU A 73 -3.31 1.43 -12.86
C LEU A 73 -3.27 -0.09 -12.72
N ILE A 74 -2.81 -0.56 -11.57
CA ILE A 74 -2.72 -1.97 -11.22
C ILE A 74 -3.87 -2.32 -10.29
N THR A 75 -4.73 -3.23 -10.74
CA THR A 75 -5.84 -3.80 -9.94
C THR A 75 -5.73 -5.32 -9.77
N GLY A 76 -4.75 -5.94 -10.43
CA GLY A 76 -4.51 -7.38 -10.44
C GLY A 76 -4.10 -7.92 -9.06
N GLY A 77 -4.82 -8.92 -8.56
CA GLY A 77 -4.70 -9.37 -7.17
C GLY A 77 -3.33 -9.90 -6.77
N SER A 78 -2.59 -10.54 -7.68
CA SER A 78 -1.24 -11.06 -7.41
C SER A 78 -0.27 -9.94 -7.06
N LEU A 79 -0.21 -8.89 -7.89
CA LEU A 79 0.65 -7.72 -7.65
C LEU A 79 0.22 -6.96 -6.40
N LEU A 80 -1.09 -6.74 -6.20
CA LEU A 80 -1.59 -6.08 -5.00
C LEU A 80 -1.23 -6.86 -3.72
N SER A 81 -1.28 -8.20 -3.77
CA SER A 81 -0.82 -9.03 -2.66
C SER A 81 0.68 -8.88 -2.43
N SER A 82 1.50 -8.85 -3.48
CA SER A 82 2.95 -8.65 -3.36
C SER A 82 3.30 -7.29 -2.77
N PHE A 83 2.62 -6.22 -3.20
CA PHE A 83 2.81 -4.89 -2.62
C PHE A 83 2.46 -4.86 -1.13
N LEU A 84 1.37 -5.52 -0.73
CA LEU A 84 1.01 -5.63 0.70
C LEU A 84 2.10 -6.33 1.51
N GLU A 85 2.67 -7.44 1.01
CA GLU A 85 3.76 -8.14 1.70
C GLU A 85 4.99 -7.25 1.88
N ILE A 86 5.35 -6.48 0.84
CA ILE A 86 6.49 -5.56 0.89
C ILE A 86 6.22 -4.43 1.87
N LEU A 87 5.04 -3.81 1.84
CA LEU A 87 4.64 -2.75 2.79
C LEU A 87 4.71 -3.26 4.23
N ILE A 88 4.13 -4.42 4.48
CA ILE A 88 4.18 -5.05 5.79
C ILE A 88 5.64 -5.28 6.21
N TYR A 89 6.50 -5.79 5.34
CA TYR A 89 7.91 -6.02 5.68
C TYR A 89 8.71 -4.72 5.91
N GLN A 90 8.46 -3.68 5.13
CA GLN A 90 9.18 -2.39 5.21
C GLN A 90 8.75 -1.55 6.42
N ASP A 91 7.45 -1.54 6.72
CA ASP A 91 6.85 -0.72 7.78
C ASP A 91 6.52 -1.51 9.05
N GLY A 92 6.61 -2.85 9.01
CA GLY A 92 6.23 -3.75 10.08
C GLY A 92 7.12 -5.00 10.17
N ILE A 93 8.17 -4.87 10.98
CA ILE A 93 8.88 -5.96 11.68
C ILE A 93 9.96 -6.67 10.84
N LYS A 94 11.23 -6.30 11.10
CA LYS A 94 12.33 -7.28 11.12
C LYS A 94 11.92 -8.41 12.08
N SER A 95 11.75 -9.62 11.55
CA SER A 95 11.56 -10.85 12.34
C SER A 95 12.66 -11.00 13.39
#